data_AF-A0A2A5AVQ7-F1
#
_entry.id   AF-A0A2A5AVQ7-F1
#
_cell.length_a   1.000
_cell.length_b   1.000
_cell.length_c   1.000
_cell.angle_alpha   90.00
_cell.angle_beta   90.00
_cell.angle_gamma   90.00
#
_symmetry.space_group_name_H-M   'P 1'
#
loop_
_entity.id
_entity.type
_entity.pdbx_description
1 polymer ?
#
loop_
_entity_poly.entity_id
_entity_poly.type
_entity_poly.pdbx_seq_one_letter_code
_entity_poly.pdbx_strand_id
1 'polypeptide(L)'
;MAKVSFDKRVERRDRLIGLLRSEDYWKTSELRNHLGISQRTLMRELAELREAGYPIESDRGRGGGVRLQGRWGVERLHLNHKEVVELVLALAVMESLKSPILTGNLKAIRQKLFQAFPQEQRRKVSNIRKRIMIGDNASANMVSRYVTPKPRVSEDIAESFLRQNCLEIEYQTEANEQTVRVIEAQYILLNWPIWYILAWDHMRDSTRIFRIDRIQKTCVSNDAFKLRPKQLYINQYTPFFQAI
;
A
#
# COMPACT_ATOMS: atom_id res chain seq x y z
N MET A 1 12.53 31.44 18.28
CA MET A 1 13.71 30.64 18.65
C MET A 1 13.54 29.13 18.45
N ALA A 2 12.39 28.52 18.79
CA ALA A 2 12.18 27.06 18.68
C ALA A 2 12.32 26.49 17.25
N LYS A 3 11.80 27.19 16.23
CA LYS A 3 11.86 26.77 14.81
C LYS A 3 13.31 26.66 14.29
N VAL A 4 14.14 27.67 14.58
CA VAL A 4 15.57 27.70 14.20
C VAL A 4 16.37 26.59 14.90
N SER A 5 16.04 26.24 16.15
CA SER A 5 16.70 25.15 16.87
C SER A 5 16.28 23.77 16.36
N PHE A 6 15.05 23.63 15.86
CA PHE A 6 14.55 22.40 15.25
C PHE A 6 15.19 22.16 13.89
N ASP A 7 15.23 23.19 13.03
CA ASP A 7 15.86 23.11 11.70
C ASP A 7 17.35 22.74 11.80
N LYS A 8 18.08 23.33 12.76
CA LYS A 8 19.48 22.96 13.06
C LYS A 8 19.66 21.52 13.53
N ARG A 9 18.65 20.92 14.18
CA ARG A 9 18.70 19.51 14.62
C ARG A 9 18.41 18.56 13.46
N VAL A 10 17.46 18.89 12.61
CA VAL A 10 17.14 18.11 11.40
C VAL A 10 18.32 18.10 10.45
N GLU A 11 18.88 19.27 10.13
CA GLU A 11 20.05 19.40 9.26
C GLU A 11 21.26 18.63 9.81
N ARG A 12 21.51 18.70 11.13
CA ARG A 12 22.59 17.94 11.76
C ARG A 12 22.37 16.43 11.64
N ARG A 13 21.14 15.96 11.84
CA ARG A 13 20.79 14.53 11.74
C ARG A 13 21.02 14.01 10.32
N ASP A 14 20.64 14.78 9.30
CA ASP A 14 20.86 14.42 7.90
C ASP A 14 22.35 14.37 7.57
N ARG A 15 23.15 15.31 8.09
CA ARG A 15 24.61 15.28 7.97
C ARG A 15 25.24 14.07 8.66
N LEU A 16 24.80 13.71 9.87
CA LEU A 16 25.28 12.51 10.57
C LEU A 16 24.95 11.24 9.76
N ILE A 17 23.74 11.12 9.22
CA ILE A 17 23.36 10.00 8.35
C ILE A 17 24.23 9.96 7.09
N GLY A 18 24.46 11.11 6.45
CA GLY A 18 25.31 11.22 5.27
C GLY A 18 26.74 10.73 5.52
N LEU A 19 27.33 11.09 6.66
CA LEU A 19 28.66 10.60 7.06
C LEU A 19 28.66 9.09 7.29
N LEU A 20 27.68 8.57 8.03
CA LEU A 20 27.62 7.14 8.37
C LEU A 20 27.32 6.21 7.17
N ARG A 21 26.92 6.74 6.01
CA ARG A 21 26.66 5.96 4.78
C ARG A 21 27.93 5.53 4.03
N SER A 22 29.11 6.02 4.41
CA SER A 22 30.37 5.52 3.83
C SER A 22 30.56 4.03 4.12
N GLU A 23 31.27 3.31 3.24
CA GLU A 23 31.61 1.90 3.48
C GLU A 23 32.56 1.72 4.68
N ASP A 24 33.35 2.76 4.98
CA ASP A 24 34.34 2.80 6.05
C ASP A 24 33.75 3.14 7.44
N TYR A 25 34.40 2.63 8.48
CA TYR A 25 34.12 2.99 9.88
C TYR A 25 34.58 4.41 10.20
N TRP A 26 33.71 5.20 10.83
CA TRP A 26 34.08 6.51 11.36
C TRP A 26 34.46 6.44 12.84
N LYS A 27 35.59 7.04 13.23
CA LYS A 27 35.84 7.23 14.66
C LYS A 27 34.87 8.23 15.25
N THR A 28 34.43 7.99 16.48
CA THR A 28 33.52 8.92 17.19
C THR A 28 34.11 10.33 17.35
N SER A 29 35.44 10.44 17.49
CA SER A 29 36.15 11.72 17.52
C SER A 29 36.07 12.48 16.20
N GLU A 30 36.17 11.80 15.07
CA GLU A 30 36.11 12.40 13.73
C GLU A 30 34.69 12.90 13.43
N LEU A 31 33.66 12.08 13.73
CA LEU A 31 32.25 12.48 13.59
C LEU A 31 31.92 13.72 14.41
N ARG A 32 32.42 13.80 15.65
CA ARG A 32 32.23 14.98 16.51
C ARG A 32 32.83 16.23 15.90
N ASN A 33 34.03 16.14 15.36
CA ASN A 33 34.72 17.27 14.75
C ASN A 33 33.97 17.74 13.50
N HIS A 34 33.54 16.82 12.63
CA HIS A 34 32.75 17.15 11.44
C HIS A 34 31.40 17.80 11.75
N LEU A 35 30.75 17.38 12.83
CA LEU A 35 29.43 17.88 13.23
C LEU A 35 29.49 19.05 14.24
N GLY A 36 30.66 19.35 14.79
CA GLY A 36 30.85 20.40 15.80
C GLY A 36 30.11 20.10 17.12
N ILE A 37 30.05 18.84 17.56
CA ILE A 37 29.26 18.42 18.73
C ILE A 37 30.07 17.68 19.80
N SER A 38 29.53 17.67 21.02
CA SER A 38 30.10 16.90 22.14
C SER A 38 29.91 15.39 21.95
N GLN A 39 30.72 14.58 22.67
CA GLN A 39 30.55 13.12 22.73
C GLN A 39 29.16 12.73 23.23
N ARG A 40 28.67 13.39 24.28
CA ARG A 40 27.34 13.13 24.84
C ARG A 40 26.24 13.36 23.80
N THR A 41 26.35 14.44 23.01
CA THR A 41 25.40 14.74 21.94
C THR A 41 25.45 13.71 20.82
N LEU A 42 26.65 13.33 20.35
CA LEU A 42 26.80 12.31 19.32
C LEU A 42 26.22 10.97 19.78
N MET A 43 26.54 10.51 20.99
CA MET A 43 26.03 9.24 21.52
C MET A 43 24.50 9.24 21.64
N ARG A 44 23.91 10.37 22.05
CA ARG A 44 22.45 10.52 22.06
C ARG A 44 21.85 10.45 20.66
N GLU A 45 22.41 11.13 19.66
CA GLU A 45 21.88 11.07 18.29
C GLU A 45 22.04 9.69 17.64
N LEU A 46 23.16 8.99 17.91
CA LEU A 46 23.33 7.60 17.49
C LEU A 46 22.30 6.68 18.16
N ALA A 47 21.95 6.91 19.43
CA ALA A 47 20.88 6.17 20.11
C ALA A 47 19.50 6.48 19.49
N GLU A 48 19.17 7.74 19.26
CA GLU A 48 17.92 8.16 18.60
C GLU A 48 17.80 7.62 17.16
N LEU A 49 18.93 7.47 16.44
CA LEU A 49 18.95 6.82 15.13
C LEU A 49 18.72 5.31 15.25
N ARG A 50 19.31 4.63 16.23
CA ARG A 50 19.04 3.21 16.50
C ARG A 50 17.57 2.97 16.85
N GLU A 51 16.99 3.81 17.72
CA GLU A 51 15.56 3.76 18.05
C GLU A 51 14.67 4.02 16.81
N ALA A 52 15.12 4.88 15.89
CA ALA A 52 14.45 5.11 14.61
C ALA A 52 14.69 3.99 13.57
N GLY A 53 15.42 2.93 13.95
CA GLY A 53 15.64 1.72 13.17
C GLY A 53 16.91 1.71 12.33
N TYR A 54 17.83 2.66 12.44
CA TYR A 54 19.09 2.62 11.66
C TYR A 54 20.05 1.56 12.26
N PRO A 55 20.60 0.61 11.47
CA PRO A 55 21.50 -0.46 11.91
C PRO A 55 22.92 0.07 12.01
N ILE A 56 23.14 0.82 13.07
CA ILE A 56 24.43 1.42 13.34
C ILE A 56 25.31 0.36 13.99
N GLU A 57 26.24 -0.17 13.20
CA GLU A 57 27.31 -1.05 13.68
C GLU A 57 28.34 -0.22 14.45
N SER A 58 28.86 -0.82 15.52
CA SER A 58 29.96 -0.24 16.28
C SER A 58 30.99 -1.31 16.58
N ASP A 59 32.21 -1.10 16.12
CA ASP A 59 33.34 -1.99 16.38
C ASP A 59 34.33 -1.32 17.33
N ARG A 60 34.89 -2.12 18.26
CA ARG A 60 35.86 -1.68 19.26
C ARG A 60 37.22 -2.29 18.93
N GLY A 61 38.19 -1.45 18.55
CA GLY A 61 39.56 -1.90 18.23
C GLY A 61 40.36 -0.89 17.43
N ARG A 62 41.59 -1.24 17.04
CA ARG A 62 42.39 -0.42 16.10
C ARG A 62 41.71 -0.45 14.73
N GLY A 63 41.28 0.72 14.25
CA GLY A 63 40.47 0.85 13.03
C GLY A 63 38.96 0.70 13.25
N GLY A 64 38.51 0.47 14.48
CA GLY A 64 37.10 0.41 14.82
C GLY A 64 36.43 1.78 14.84
N GLY A 65 35.10 1.81 14.82
CA GLY A 65 34.32 3.03 14.73
C GLY A 65 32.84 2.76 14.64
N VAL A 66 32.10 3.73 14.11
CA VAL A 66 30.65 3.68 13.93
C VAL A 66 30.36 3.82 12.44
N ARG A 67 29.48 2.98 11.91
CA ARG A 67 29.01 3.07 10.51
C ARG A 67 27.57 2.61 10.41
N LEU A 68 26.90 2.95 9.31
CA LEU A 68 25.72 2.19 8.90
C LEU A 68 26.18 0.87 8.29
N GLN A 69 25.51 -0.21 8.65
CA GLN A 69 25.68 -1.48 7.95
C GLN A 69 25.48 -1.25 6.44
N GLY A 70 26.47 -1.63 5.63
CA GLY A 70 26.60 -1.27 4.20
C GLY A 70 25.55 -1.83 3.23
N ARG A 71 24.36 -2.18 3.72
CA ARG A 71 23.20 -2.61 2.94
C ARG A 71 21.89 -2.16 3.59
N TRP A 72 21.86 -0.98 4.22
CA TRP A 72 20.68 -0.49 4.90
C TRP A 72 19.87 0.52 4.10
N GLY A 73 18.62 0.14 3.79
CA GLY A 73 17.61 1.01 3.19
C GLY A 73 17.27 0.65 1.75
N VAL A 74 16.35 1.42 1.17
CA VAL A 74 15.99 1.33 -0.25
C VAL A 74 16.69 2.49 -0.95
N GLU A 75 17.85 2.23 -1.57
CA GLU A 75 18.71 3.30 -2.10
C GLU A 75 18.16 3.95 -3.38
N ARG A 76 17.61 3.15 -4.30
CA ARG A 76 16.89 3.60 -5.50
C ARG A 76 15.83 2.56 -5.85
N LEU A 77 14.55 2.93 -5.76
CA LEU A 77 13.43 2.10 -6.19
C LEU A 77 12.62 2.87 -7.22
N HIS A 78 12.66 2.39 -8.46
CA HIS A 78 11.85 2.92 -9.54
C HIS A 78 10.58 2.09 -9.62
N LEU A 79 9.46 2.68 -9.22
CA LEU A 79 8.14 2.07 -9.40
C LEU A 79 7.40 2.83 -10.50
N ASN A 80 6.86 2.09 -11.45
CA ASN A 80 5.91 2.63 -12.41
C ASN A 80 4.53 2.82 -11.75
N HIS A 81 3.61 3.48 -12.45
CA HIS A 81 2.30 3.80 -11.88
C HIS A 81 1.49 2.57 -11.43
N LYS A 82 1.57 1.46 -12.17
CA LYS A 82 0.86 0.21 -11.85
C LYS A 82 1.43 -0.43 -10.58
N GLU A 83 2.74 -0.54 -10.49
CA GLU A 83 3.43 -1.11 -9.33
C GLU A 83 3.14 -0.34 -8.04
N VAL A 84 3.04 1.00 -8.13
CA VAL A 84 2.66 1.83 -6.97
C VAL A 84 1.25 1.51 -6.49
N VAL A 85 0.31 1.34 -7.42
CA VAL A 85 -1.08 1.00 -7.08
C VAL A 85 -1.15 -0.38 -6.44
N GLU A 86 -0.46 -1.37 -7.00
CA GLU A 86 -0.38 -2.73 -6.47
C GLU A 86 0.26 -2.76 -5.07
N LEU A 87 1.35 -2.02 -4.86
CA LEU A 87 2.00 -1.93 -3.56
C LEU A 87 1.07 -1.32 -2.50
N VAL A 88 0.34 -0.26 -2.85
CA VAL A 88 -0.61 0.39 -1.93
C VAL A 88 -1.79 -0.53 -1.63
N LEU A 89 -2.27 -1.29 -2.62
CA LEU A 89 -3.30 -2.29 -2.42
C LEU A 89 -2.81 -3.41 -1.50
N ALA A 90 -1.63 -3.95 -1.73
CA ALA A 90 -1.03 -4.99 -0.89
C ALA A 90 -0.90 -4.52 0.57
N LEU A 91 -0.46 -3.28 0.79
CA LEU A 91 -0.41 -2.68 2.14
C LEU A 91 -1.80 -2.54 2.76
N ALA A 92 -2.81 -2.11 2.01
CA ALA A 92 -4.18 -1.98 2.51
C ALA A 92 -4.78 -3.33 2.91
N VAL A 93 -4.58 -4.36 2.07
CA VAL A 93 -4.98 -5.73 2.37
C VAL A 93 -4.27 -6.23 3.63
N MET A 94 -2.95 -6.05 3.71
CA MET A 94 -2.18 -6.47 4.88
C MET A 94 -2.58 -5.74 6.17
N GLU A 95 -2.91 -4.45 6.09
CA GLU A 95 -3.46 -3.67 7.22
C GLU A 95 -4.78 -4.27 7.73
N SER A 96 -5.63 -4.80 6.84
CA SER A 96 -6.90 -5.41 7.23
C SER A 96 -6.80 -6.81 7.83
N LEU A 97 -5.79 -7.59 7.45
CA LEU A 97 -5.62 -8.96 7.93
C LEU A 97 -5.24 -9.03 9.42
N LYS A 98 -5.00 -7.88 10.09
CA LYS A 98 -4.62 -7.78 11.51
C LYS A 98 -3.56 -8.82 11.90
N SER A 99 -2.57 -8.99 11.03
CA SER A 99 -1.59 -10.07 11.12
C SER A 99 -0.83 -10.00 12.46
N PRO A 100 -0.78 -11.10 13.24
CA PRO A 100 -0.13 -11.11 14.55
C PRO A 100 1.40 -10.94 14.47
N ILE A 101 1.99 -11.20 13.30
CA ILE A 101 3.43 -11.06 13.06
C ILE A 101 3.82 -9.65 12.61
N LEU A 102 2.86 -8.81 12.19
CA LEU A 102 3.11 -7.44 11.73
C LEU A 102 2.73 -6.44 12.81
N THR A 103 3.65 -6.20 13.73
CA THR A 103 3.37 -5.59 15.05
C THR A 103 3.40 -4.05 15.12
N GLY A 104 3.53 -3.32 14.00
CA GLY A 104 3.36 -1.85 14.08
C GLY A 104 3.92 -0.96 12.96
N ASN A 105 4.70 -1.49 12.03
CA ASN A 105 5.41 -0.62 11.07
C ASN A 105 4.67 -0.37 9.74
N LEU A 106 3.54 -1.04 9.47
CA LEU A 106 2.81 -0.90 8.19
C LEU A 106 2.39 0.55 7.90
N LYS A 107 1.87 1.25 8.92
CA LYS A 107 1.47 2.66 8.79
C LYS A 107 2.66 3.56 8.44
N ALA A 108 3.81 3.34 9.08
CA ALA A 108 5.03 4.11 8.84
C ALA A 108 5.62 3.82 7.44
N ILE A 109 5.64 2.55 7.03
CA ILE A 109 6.06 2.12 5.68
C ILE A 109 5.17 2.79 4.63
N ARG A 110 3.85 2.70 4.82
CA ARG A 110 2.87 3.35 3.94
C ARG A 110 3.12 4.86 3.85
N GLN A 111 3.29 5.54 4.98
CA GLN A 111 3.57 6.99 4.98
C GLN A 111 4.85 7.33 4.22
N LYS A 112 5.95 6.60 4.45
CA LYS A 112 7.22 6.81 3.74
C LYS A 112 7.08 6.60 2.22
N LEU A 113 6.38 5.54 1.81
CA LEU A 113 6.11 5.28 0.39
C LEU A 113 5.26 6.39 -0.25
N PHE A 114 4.15 6.77 0.40
CA PHE A 114 3.32 7.87 -0.10
C PHE A 114 4.09 9.19 -0.19
N GLN A 115 4.96 9.49 0.76
CA GLN A 115 5.80 10.71 0.73
C GLN A 115 6.81 10.71 -0.41
N ALA A 116 7.33 9.54 -0.79
CA ALA A 116 8.28 9.40 -1.90
C ALA A 116 7.65 9.65 -3.28
N PHE A 117 6.33 9.51 -3.43
CA PHE A 117 5.67 9.72 -4.73
C PHE A 117 5.39 11.20 -5.03
N PRO A 118 5.51 11.63 -6.31
CA PRO A 118 5.01 12.91 -6.79
C PRO A 118 3.53 13.15 -6.44
N GLN A 119 3.14 14.41 -6.30
CA GLN A 119 1.79 14.78 -5.86
C GLN A 119 0.68 14.21 -6.76
N GLU A 120 0.89 14.17 -8.07
CA GLU A 120 -0.10 13.61 -9.01
C GLU A 120 -0.32 12.11 -8.80
N GLN A 121 0.76 11.35 -8.60
CA GLN A 121 0.68 9.92 -8.31
C GLN A 121 -0.02 9.68 -6.97
N ARG A 122 0.30 10.47 -5.94
CA ARG A 122 -0.42 10.42 -4.65
C ARG A 122 -1.93 10.59 -4.79
N ARG A 123 -2.38 11.53 -5.64
CA ARG A 123 -3.82 11.76 -5.88
C ARG A 123 -4.48 10.56 -6.56
N LYS A 124 -3.87 10.04 -7.63
CA LYS A 124 -4.38 8.85 -8.34
C LYS A 124 -4.50 7.65 -7.40
N VAL A 125 -3.44 7.38 -6.64
CA VAL A 125 -3.41 6.31 -5.63
C VAL A 125 -4.49 6.50 -4.57
N SER A 126 -4.64 7.73 -4.04
CA SER A 126 -5.68 8.03 -3.05
C SER A 126 -7.09 7.81 -3.61
N ASN A 127 -7.33 8.15 -4.88
CA ASN A 127 -8.62 7.94 -5.54
C ASN A 127 -8.92 6.45 -5.74
N ILE A 128 -7.93 5.66 -6.14
CA ILE A 128 -8.06 4.21 -6.28
C ILE A 128 -8.32 3.56 -4.91
N ARG A 129 -7.54 3.90 -3.88
CA ARG A 129 -7.71 3.38 -2.52
C ARG A 129 -9.13 3.61 -1.99
N LYS A 130 -9.69 4.81 -2.18
CA LYS A 130 -11.08 5.13 -1.76
C LYS A 130 -12.15 4.23 -2.40
N ARG A 131 -11.83 3.60 -3.53
CA ARG A 131 -12.72 2.67 -4.24
C ARG A 131 -12.57 1.22 -3.80
N ILE A 132 -11.59 0.93 -2.94
CA ILE A 132 -11.34 -0.41 -2.41
C ILE A 132 -11.81 -0.42 -0.95
N MET A 133 -12.69 -1.35 -0.65
CA MET A 133 -13.29 -1.53 0.66
C MET A 133 -12.85 -2.85 1.24
N ILE A 134 -12.76 -2.91 2.56
CA ILE A 134 -12.48 -4.15 3.26
C ILE A 134 -13.56 -4.37 4.29
N GLY A 135 -14.18 -5.55 4.21
CA GLY A 135 -15.19 -6.03 5.13
C GLY A 135 -14.63 -7.10 6.06
N ASP A 136 -15.53 -7.80 6.73
CA ASP A 136 -15.16 -8.93 7.58
C ASP A 136 -14.72 -10.15 6.76
N ASN A 137 -14.06 -11.09 7.42
CA ASN A 137 -13.65 -12.35 6.78
C ASN A 137 -14.86 -13.10 6.22
N ALA A 138 -14.69 -13.73 5.06
CA ALA A 138 -15.71 -14.59 4.48
C ALA A 138 -16.00 -15.79 5.39
N SER A 139 -17.26 -16.24 5.41
CA SER A 139 -17.65 -17.42 6.18
C SER A 139 -17.01 -18.69 5.61
N ALA A 140 -16.77 -19.70 6.45
CA ALA A 140 -16.11 -20.95 6.06
C ALA A 140 -16.77 -21.63 4.84
N ASN A 141 -18.10 -21.59 4.77
CA ASN A 141 -18.87 -22.14 3.64
C ASN A 141 -18.62 -21.41 2.31
N MET A 142 -18.34 -20.10 2.36
CA MET A 142 -18.00 -19.36 1.15
C MET A 142 -16.55 -19.62 0.72
N VAL A 143 -15.65 -19.76 1.69
CA VAL A 143 -14.22 -20.03 1.45
C VAL A 143 -14.01 -21.41 0.83
N SER A 144 -14.76 -22.44 1.26
CA SER A 144 -14.64 -23.79 0.72
C SER A 144 -14.99 -23.90 -0.77
N ARG A 145 -15.74 -22.92 -1.30
CA ARG A 145 -16.13 -22.82 -2.72
C ARG A 145 -15.32 -21.80 -3.50
N TYR A 146 -14.32 -21.18 -2.89
CA TYR A 146 -13.47 -20.19 -3.54
C TYR A 146 -12.57 -20.86 -4.58
N VAL A 147 -12.50 -20.25 -5.76
CA VAL A 147 -11.60 -20.66 -6.83
C VAL A 147 -10.73 -19.48 -7.20
N THR A 148 -9.45 -19.70 -7.42
CA THR A 148 -8.55 -18.65 -7.91
C THR A 148 -9.02 -18.20 -9.30
N PRO A 149 -9.33 -16.90 -9.50
CA PRO A 149 -9.71 -16.39 -10.81
C PRO A 149 -8.61 -16.59 -11.85
N LYS A 150 -8.98 -16.77 -13.11
CA LYS A 150 -8.00 -16.86 -14.22
C LYS A 150 -7.18 -15.56 -14.29
N PRO A 151 -5.87 -15.62 -14.62
CA PRO A 151 -5.03 -14.42 -14.72
C PRO A 151 -5.64 -13.34 -15.63
N ARG A 152 -6.13 -13.74 -16.81
CA ARG A 152 -6.75 -12.82 -17.76
C ARG A 152 -7.97 -12.08 -17.22
N VAL A 153 -8.82 -12.78 -16.46
CA VAL A 153 -9.99 -12.17 -15.79
C VAL A 153 -9.54 -11.12 -14.78
N SER A 154 -8.50 -11.42 -14.01
CA SER A 154 -7.94 -10.49 -13.02
C SER A 154 -7.32 -9.26 -13.68
N GLU A 155 -6.59 -9.45 -14.78
CA GLU A 155 -5.98 -8.37 -15.58
C GLU A 155 -7.04 -7.43 -16.16
N ASP A 156 -8.07 -7.98 -16.82
CA ASP A 156 -9.13 -7.18 -17.45
C ASP A 156 -9.95 -6.42 -16.40
N ILE A 157 -10.24 -7.03 -15.24
CA ILE A 157 -10.90 -6.34 -14.11
C ILE A 157 -10.02 -5.20 -13.59
N ALA A 158 -8.72 -5.45 -13.39
CA ALA A 158 -7.80 -4.42 -12.93
C ALA A 158 -7.72 -3.25 -13.93
N GLU A 159 -7.63 -3.53 -15.22
CA GLU A 159 -7.61 -2.52 -16.27
C GLU A 159 -8.92 -1.71 -16.31
N SER A 160 -10.08 -2.38 -16.36
CA SER A 160 -11.39 -1.74 -16.34
C SER A 160 -11.57 -0.86 -15.10
N PHE A 161 -11.20 -1.38 -13.92
CA PHE A 161 -11.33 -0.65 -12.66
C PHE A 161 -10.43 0.59 -12.64
N LEU A 162 -9.18 0.48 -13.07
CA LEU A 162 -8.20 1.58 -13.06
C LEU A 162 -8.53 2.66 -14.10
N ARG A 163 -8.96 2.25 -15.31
CA ARG A 163 -9.32 3.18 -16.39
C ARG A 163 -10.76 3.71 -16.30
N GLN A 164 -11.59 3.10 -15.46
CA GLN A 164 -13.04 3.37 -15.37
C GLN A 164 -13.77 3.07 -16.69
N ASN A 165 -13.43 1.94 -17.30
CA ASN A 165 -14.10 1.44 -18.49
C ASN A 165 -15.12 0.36 -18.12
N CYS A 166 -16.23 0.30 -18.84
CA CYS A 166 -17.20 -0.78 -18.71
C CYS A 166 -16.53 -2.13 -19.00
N LEU A 167 -17.02 -3.16 -18.32
CA LEU A 167 -16.51 -4.52 -18.43
C LEU A 167 -17.66 -5.44 -18.79
N GLU A 168 -17.53 -6.19 -19.88
CA GLU A 168 -18.39 -7.33 -20.14
C GLU A 168 -17.86 -8.54 -19.37
N ILE A 169 -18.75 -9.23 -18.68
CA ILE A 169 -18.44 -10.43 -17.89
C ILE A 169 -19.37 -11.58 -18.28
N GLU A 170 -18.78 -12.77 -18.44
CA GLU A 170 -19.51 -14.04 -18.41
C GLU A 170 -19.50 -14.53 -16.95
N TYR A 171 -20.65 -14.51 -16.30
CA TYR A 171 -20.81 -14.75 -14.87
C TYR A 171 -21.62 -16.00 -14.60
N GLN A 172 -21.10 -16.85 -13.72
CA GLN A 172 -21.82 -18.05 -13.23
C GLN A 172 -22.46 -17.74 -11.87
N THR A 173 -23.78 -17.89 -11.78
CA THR A 173 -24.50 -17.68 -10.52
C THR A 173 -24.30 -18.86 -9.57
N GLU A 174 -24.79 -18.74 -8.33
CA GLU A 174 -24.79 -19.84 -7.37
C GLU A 174 -25.65 -21.04 -7.83
N ALA A 175 -26.67 -20.77 -8.64
CA ALA A 175 -27.53 -21.78 -9.24
C ALA A 175 -26.92 -22.41 -10.52
N ASN A 176 -25.64 -22.13 -10.81
CA ASN A 176 -24.95 -22.54 -12.03
C ASN A 176 -25.53 -21.98 -13.34
N GLU A 177 -26.35 -20.94 -13.27
CA GLU A 177 -26.82 -20.23 -14.46
C GLU A 177 -25.70 -19.35 -15.01
N GLN A 178 -25.48 -19.41 -16.32
CA GLN A 178 -24.53 -18.55 -17.00
C GLN A 178 -25.22 -17.30 -17.54
N THR A 179 -24.56 -16.18 -17.36
CA THR A 179 -25.11 -14.87 -17.68
C THR A 179 -24.05 -13.97 -18.28
N VAL A 180 -24.38 -13.22 -19.32
CA VAL A 180 -23.50 -12.18 -19.87
C VAL A 180 -24.01 -10.82 -19.38
N ARG A 181 -23.11 -9.98 -18.87
CA ARG A 181 -23.44 -8.67 -18.28
C ARG A 181 -22.43 -7.63 -18.70
N VAL A 182 -22.88 -6.42 -19.00
CA VAL A 182 -22.02 -5.24 -19.09
C VAL A 182 -22.14 -4.48 -17.77
N ILE A 183 -21.02 -4.27 -17.11
CA ILE A 183 -20.98 -3.69 -15.77
C ILE A 183 -20.01 -2.50 -15.67
N GLU A 184 -20.35 -1.53 -14.83
CA GLU A 184 -19.43 -0.47 -14.40
C GLU A 184 -18.76 -0.91 -13.09
N ALA A 185 -17.44 -1.20 -13.09
CA ALA A 185 -16.70 -1.64 -11.89
C ALA A 185 -16.43 -0.48 -10.91
N GLN A 186 -17.44 -0.11 -10.13
CA GLN A 186 -17.46 1.13 -9.33
C GLN A 186 -16.55 1.02 -8.10
N TYR A 187 -16.71 -0.06 -7.32
CA TYR A 187 -15.93 -0.35 -6.12
C TYR A 187 -15.52 -1.83 -6.07
N ILE A 188 -14.43 -2.10 -5.37
CA ILE A 188 -14.00 -3.47 -5.04
C ILE A 188 -14.15 -3.66 -3.53
N LEU A 189 -14.66 -4.81 -3.11
CA LEU A 189 -14.74 -5.22 -1.70
C LEU A 189 -13.96 -6.51 -1.50
N LEU A 190 -13.12 -6.52 -0.47
CA LEU A 190 -12.46 -7.71 0.02
C LEU A 190 -13.12 -8.17 1.31
N ASN A 191 -13.71 -9.36 1.28
CA ASN A 191 -14.03 -10.13 2.48
C ASN A 191 -13.13 -11.36 2.46
N TRP A 192 -11.97 -11.26 3.10
CA TRP A 192 -10.86 -12.20 2.86
C TRP A 192 -11.30 -13.67 2.95
N PRO A 193 -10.94 -14.52 1.96
CA PRO A 193 -10.12 -14.26 0.76
C PRO A 193 -10.92 -13.86 -0.50
N ILE A 194 -12.23 -13.64 -0.37
CA ILE A 194 -13.15 -13.45 -1.50
C ILE A 194 -13.21 -11.99 -1.91
N TRP A 195 -13.04 -11.77 -3.20
CA TRP A 195 -13.11 -10.45 -3.82
C TRP A 195 -14.44 -10.26 -4.55
N TYR A 196 -15.00 -9.06 -4.40
CA TYR A 196 -16.27 -8.68 -4.99
C TYR A 196 -16.13 -7.38 -5.78
N ILE A 197 -16.85 -7.28 -6.90
CA ILE A 197 -17.07 -6.03 -7.63
C ILE A 197 -18.45 -5.53 -7.24
N LEU A 198 -18.53 -4.31 -6.69
CA LEU A 198 -19.78 -3.59 -6.56
C LEU A 198 -19.93 -2.75 -7.83
N ALA A 199 -20.97 -3.05 -8.60
CA ALA A 199 -21.10 -2.55 -9.95
C ALA A 199 -22.49 -1.97 -10.24
N TRP A 200 -22.55 -1.07 -11.21
CA TRP A 200 -23.79 -0.80 -11.93
C TRP A 200 -23.95 -1.86 -13.02
N ASP A 201 -25.06 -2.60 -13.02
CA ASP A 201 -25.37 -3.61 -14.03
C ASP A 201 -26.33 -3.01 -15.06
N HIS A 202 -25.87 -2.84 -16.30
CA HIS A 202 -26.67 -2.25 -17.38
C HIS A 202 -27.87 -3.13 -17.78
N MET A 203 -27.79 -4.44 -17.60
CA MET A 203 -28.92 -5.31 -17.90
C MET A 203 -30.06 -5.14 -16.88
N ARG A 204 -29.72 -4.87 -15.62
CA ARG A 204 -30.68 -4.76 -14.51
C ARG A 204 -31.00 -3.33 -14.12
N ASP A 205 -30.38 -2.35 -14.79
CA ASP A 205 -30.44 -0.92 -14.50
C ASP A 205 -30.37 -0.60 -12.99
N SER A 206 -29.48 -1.31 -12.30
CA SER A 206 -29.37 -1.25 -10.84
C SER A 206 -28.01 -1.69 -10.34
N THR A 207 -27.75 -1.41 -9.07
CA THR A 207 -26.55 -1.85 -8.36
C THR A 207 -26.59 -3.36 -8.10
N ARG A 208 -25.44 -4.01 -8.30
CA ARG A 208 -25.22 -5.44 -8.05
C ARG A 208 -23.83 -5.70 -7.50
N ILE A 209 -23.68 -6.87 -6.88
CA ILE A 209 -22.40 -7.38 -6.39
C ILE A 209 -22.07 -8.66 -7.15
N PHE A 210 -20.85 -8.73 -7.67
CA PHE A 210 -20.33 -9.89 -8.38
C PHE A 210 -19.09 -10.42 -7.66
N ARG A 211 -19.10 -11.71 -7.36
CA ARG A 211 -17.92 -12.45 -6.87
C ARG A 211 -16.91 -12.64 -8.00
N ILE A 212 -15.67 -12.19 -7.83
CA ILE A 212 -14.66 -12.27 -8.89
C ILE A 212 -14.34 -13.73 -9.26
N ASP A 213 -14.32 -14.63 -8.27
CA ASP A 213 -14.07 -16.07 -8.47
C ASP A 213 -15.16 -16.79 -9.28
N ARG A 214 -16.30 -16.14 -9.52
CA ARG A 214 -17.41 -16.66 -10.35
C ARG A 214 -17.44 -16.08 -11.77
N ILE A 215 -16.50 -15.20 -12.13
CA ILE A 215 -16.38 -14.65 -13.48
C ILE A 215 -15.56 -15.62 -14.34
N GLN A 216 -16.17 -16.10 -15.42
CA GLN A 216 -15.60 -17.11 -16.31
C GLN A 216 -14.74 -16.52 -17.43
N LYS A 217 -15.18 -15.37 -17.97
CA LYS A 217 -14.52 -14.58 -19.02
C LYS A 217 -14.83 -13.10 -18.86
N THR A 218 -13.97 -12.28 -19.45
CA THR A 218 -14.02 -10.81 -19.40
C THR A 218 -13.70 -10.23 -20.77
N CYS A 219 -14.28 -9.07 -21.07
CA CYS A 219 -13.87 -8.23 -22.19
C CYS A 219 -13.99 -6.76 -21.77
N VAL A 220 -12.88 -6.02 -21.83
CA VAL A 220 -12.85 -4.59 -21.48
C VAL A 220 -13.46 -3.79 -22.63
N SER A 221 -14.48 -2.99 -22.34
CA SER A 221 -15.07 -2.05 -23.31
C SER A 221 -14.23 -0.77 -23.41
N ASN A 222 -14.44 -0.02 -24.49
CA ASN A 222 -13.94 1.36 -24.63
C ASN A 222 -14.88 2.39 -24.00
N ASP A 223 -16.08 2.00 -23.59
CA ASP A 223 -17.04 2.88 -22.94
C ASP A 223 -16.56 3.23 -21.53
N ALA A 224 -16.35 4.52 -21.27
CA ALA A 224 -15.97 4.99 -19.95
C ALA A 224 -17.21 5.27 -19.08
N PHE A 225 -17.11 5.01 -17.78
CA PHE A 225 -18.13 5.35 -16.81
C PHE A 225 -17.63 6.39 -15.80
N LYS A 226 -18.58 7.08 -15.18
CA LYS A 226 -18.31 8.00 -14.06
C LYS A 226 -18.58 7.31 -12.74
N LEU A 227 -17.80 7.68 -11.72
CA LEU A 227 -18.02 7.16 -10.38
C LEU A 227 -19.37 7.63 -9.86
N ARG A 228 -20.17 6.67 -9.40
CA ARG A 228 -21.45 6.92 -8.75
C ARG A 228 -21.25 7.07 -7.23
N PRO A 229 -22.13 7.79 -6.51
CA PRO A 229 -21.98 7.96 -5.07
C PRO A 229 -21.88 6.63 -4.33
N LYS A 230 -20.90 6.52 -3.43
CA LYS A 230 -20.62 5.30 -2.65
C LYS A 230 -21.83 4.83 -1.85
N GLN A 231 -22.69 5.75 -1.41
CA GLN A 231 -23.90 5.47 -0.63
C GLN A 231 -24.89 4.56 -1.37
N LEU A 232 -24.92 4.58 -2.70
CA LEU A 232 -25.75 3.67 -3.50
C LEU A 232 -25.35 2.20 -3.32
N TYR A 233 -24.08 1.96 -2.97
CA TYR A 233 -23.49 0.63 -2.83
C TYR A 233 -23.33 0.20 -1.37
N ILE A 234 -23.18 1.15 -0.44
CA ILE A 234 -23.06 0.84 1.00
C ILE A 234 -24.42 0.40 1.56
N ASN A 235 -25.47 1.21 1.33
CA ASN A 235 -26.73 1.06 2.06
C ASN A 235 -27.49 -0.24 1.74
N GLN A 236 -27.24 -0.86 0.59
CA GLN A 236 -27.85 -2.14 0.21
C GLN A 236 -27.18 -3.36 0.85
N TYR A 237 -25.99 -3.22 1.45
CA TYR A 237 -25.14 -4.36 1.79
C TYR A 237 -24.40 -4.24 3.14
N THR A 238 -24.82 -3.37 4.07
CA THR A 238 -24.18 -3.21 5.41
C THR A 238 -24.92 -4.05 6.45
N PRO A 239 -24.19 -4.77 7.33
CA PRO A 239 -23.63 -4.05 8.48
C PRO A 239 -22.11 -4.19 8.70
N PHE A 240 -21.24 -4.30 7.68
CA PHE A 240 -19.78 -4.37 7.91
C PHE A 240 -18.96 -3.57 6.88
N PHE A 241 -18.78 -2.27 7.10
CA PHE A 241 -17.86 -1.46 6.31
C PHE A 241 -16.96 -0.62 7.21
N GLN A 242 -15.64 -0.81 7.12
CA GLN A 242 -14.69 0.25 7.42
C GLN A 242 -14.01 0.65 6.11
N ALA A 243 -14.16 1.92 5.73
CA ALA A 243 -13.41 2.49 4.62
C ALA A 243 -11.94 2.62 5.03
N ILE A 244 -11.03 2.16 4.17
CA ILE A 244 -9.58 2.22 4.37
C ILE A 244 -8.99 3.48 3.71
#